data_AF-A0A2X2SJD4-F1
#
_entry.id   AF-A0A2X2SJD4-F1
#
_cell.length_a   1.000
_cell.length_b   1.000
_cell.length_c   1.000
_cell.angle_alpha   90.00
_cell.angle_beta   90.00
_cell.angle_gamma   90.00
#
_symmetry.space_group_name_H-M   'P 1'
#
loop_
_entity.id
_entity.type
_entity.pdbx_description
1 polymer ?
#
loop_
_entity_poly.entity_id
_entity_poly.type
_entity_poly.pdbx_seq_one_letter_code
_entity_poly.pdbx_strand_id
1 'polypeptide(L)'
;MENKNKIKRIVADYDDVMDLACEITGLNVKKVNNNFSLVEDTLLDELNIDFDSFHEIVNRLLPLIDVGESPLTKKRFKGFSKIEDGMGCWIVRTEI
;
A
#
# COMPACT_ATOMS: atom_id res chain seq x y z
N MET A 1 -14.12 -15.30 -18.26
CA MET A 1 -15.05 -14.71 -17.25
C MET A 1 -14.31 -13.59 -16.56
N GLU A 2 -14.77 -12.35 -16.66
CA GLU A 2 -14.24 -11.27 -15.82
C GLU A 2 -14.52 -11.60 -14.36
N ASN A 3 -13.46 -11.60 -13.56
CA ASN A 3 -13.56 -11.89 -12.14
C ASN A 3 -14.23 -10.68 -11.47
N LYS A 4 -15.53 -10.79 -11.15
CA LYS A 4 -16.34 -9.70 -10.57
C LYS A 4 -15.78 -9.16 -9.24
N ASN A 5 -14.86 -9.90 -8.62
CA ASN A 5 -14.17 -9.56 -7.38
C ASN A 5 -12.77 -8.95 -7.58
N LYS A 6 -12.38 -8.61 -8.82
CA LYS A 6 -11.08 -7.98 -9.05
C LYS A 6 -11.12 -6.54 -8.54
N ILE A 7 -10.31 -6.28 -7.50
CA ILE A 7 -10.14 -4.96 -6.90
C ILE A 7 -9.75 -3.97 -7.99
N LYS A 8 -10.44 -2.84 -8.04
CA LYS A 8 -10.13 -1.78 -9.01
C LYS A 8 -8.77 -1.19 -8.66
N ARG A 9 -7.81 -1.39 -9.56
CA ARG A 9 -6.53 -0.68 -9.54
C ARG A 9 -6.80 0.83 -9.59
N ILE A 10 -6.11 1.59 -8.76
CA ILE A 10 -5.99 3.05 -8.94
C ILE A 10 -4.63 3.38 -9.56
N VAL A 11 -4.46 4.62 -10.01
CA VAL A 11 -3.14 5.15 -10.39
C VAL A 11 -2.76 6.13 -9.30
N ALA A 12 -1.95 5.67 -8.36
CA ALA A 12 -1.33 6.51 -7.35
C ALA A 12 -0.34 7.46 -8.01
N ASP A 13 -0.18 8.65 -7.42
CA ASP A 13 0.82 9.60 -7.86
C ASP A 13 2.23 9.00 -7.73
N TYR A 14 3.09 9.26 -8.71
CA TYR A 14 4.42 8.65 -8.75
C TYR A 14 5.31 9.16 -7.62
N ASP A 15 5.21 10.45 -7.28
CA ASP A 15 6.00 11.07 -6.22
C ASP A 15 5.53 10.58 -4.85
N ASP A 16 4.21 10.42 -4.64
CA ASP A 16 3.66 9.83 -3.41
C ASP A 16 4.17 8.40 -3.18
N VAL A 17 4.29 7.60 -4.26
CA VAL A 17 4.83 6.23 -4.16
C VAL A 17 6.35 6.24 -3.95
N MET A 18 7.07 7.22 -4.50
CA MET A 18 8.50 7.42 -4.23
C MET A 18 8.76 7.78 -2.76
N ASP A 19 7.94 8.64 -2.19
CA ASP A 19 8.00 8.96 -0.76
C ASP A 19 7.72 7.73 0.10
N LEU A 20 6.73 6.91 -0.29
CA LEU A 20 6.46 5.64 0.38
C LEU A 20 7.63 4.66 0.28
N ALA A 21 8.24 4.53 -0.90
CA ALA A 21 9.42 3.68 -1.12
C ALA A 21 10.57 4.10 -0.19
N CYS A 22 10.80 5.40 -0.04
CA CYS A 22 11.81 5.92 0.88
C CYS A 22 11.47 5.59 2.34
N GLU A 23 10.21 5.79 2.76
CA GLU A 23 9.79 5.52 4.14
C GLU A 23 9.96 4.03 4.51
N ILE A 24 9.59 3.10 3.63
CA ILE A 24 9.68 1.66 3.92
C ILE A 24 11.11 1.12 3.91
N THR A 25 11.99 1.71 3.11
CA THR A 25 13.43 1.37 3.04
C THR A 25 14.29 2.17 4.02
N GLY A 26 13.68 3.09 4.77
CA GLY A 26 14.39 3.97 5.70
C GLY A 26 15.30 5.01 5.02
N LEU A 27 15.16 5.24 3.71
CA LEU A 27 15.82 6.34 3.03
C LEU A 27 15.26 7.67 3.52
N ASN A 28 16.15 8.62 3.82
CA ASN A 28 15.74 9.95 4.17
C ASN A 28 15.30 10.72 2.92
N VAL A 29 13.99 10.86 2.72
CA VAL A 29 13.37 11.58 1.58
C VAL A 29 14.05 12.94 1.30
N LYS A 30 14.37 13.72 2.34
CA LYS A 30 15.02 15.03 2.20
C LYS A 30 16.45 14.95 1.70
N LYS A 31 17.14 13.83 1.93
CA LYS A 31 18.51 13.59 1.43
C LYS A 31 18.52 12.94 0.06
N VAL A 32 17.49 12.16 -0.28
CA VAL A 32 17.35 11.54 -1.61
C VAL A 32 17.28 12.63 -2.69
N ASN A 33 16.66 13.78 -2.41
CA ASN A 33 16.61 14.94 -3.33
C ASN A 33 16.22 14.53 -4.76
N ASN A 34 15.16 13.73 -4.87
CA ASN A 34 14.64 13.16 -6.13
C ASN A 34 15.64 12.28 -6.92
N ASN A 35 16.62 11.69 -6.24
CA ASN A 35 17.50 10.69 -6.86
C ASN A 35 16.77 9.35 -7.03
N PHE A 36 16.08 9.22 -8.16
CA PHE A 36 15.32 8.03 -8.52
C PHE A 36 16.18 6.75 -8.53
N SER A 37 17.39 6.81 -9.09
CA SER A 37 18.29 5.65 -9.15
C SER A 37 18.63 5.11 -7.76
N LEU A 38 18.82 5.99 -6.78
CA LEU A 38 19.06 5.55 -5.40
C LEU A 38 17.86 4.80 -4.81
N VAL A 39 16.64 5.27 -5.08
CA VAL A 39 15.41 4.60 -4.63
C VAL A 39 15.24 3.25 -5.31
N GLU A 40 15.45 3.19 -6.63
CA GLU A 40 15.42 1.95 -7.42
C GLU A 40 16.42 0.92 -6.89
N ASP A 41 17.69 1.31 -6.73
CA ASP A 41 18.76 0.44 -6.23
C ASP A 41 18.42 -0.09 -4.81
N THR A 42 17.86 0.76 -3.95
CA THR A 42 17.50 0.37 -2.58
C THR A 42 16.31 -0.59 -2.54
N LEU A 43 15.29 -0.38 -3.38
CA LEU A 43 14.16 -1.31 -3.52
C LEU A 43 14.64 -2.68 -4.03
N LEU A 44 15.56 -2.69 -4.98
CA LEU A 44 16.18 -3.93 -5.48
C LEU A 44 17.01 -4.62 -4.40
N ASP A 45 17.84 -3.89 -3.66
CA ASP A 45 18.72 -4.46 -2.64
C ASP A 45 17.94 -5.01 -1.42
N GLU A 46 16.92 -4.29 -0.95
CA GLU A 46 16.20 -4.66 0.28
C GLU A 46 15.01 -5.60 0.04
N LEU A 47 14.30 -5.41 -1.08
CA LEU A 47 13.02 -6.07 -1.35
C LEU A 47 13.02 -6.88 -2.66
N ASN A 48 14.11 -6.82 -3.44
CA ASN A 48 14.26 -7.50 -4.73
C ASN A 48 13.10 -7.17 -5.69
N ILE A 49 12.78 -5.88 -5.79
CA ILE A 49 11.69 -5.36 -6.62
C ILE A 49 12.12 -4.05 -7.30
N ASP A 50 11.72 -3.86 -8.56
CA ASP A 50 11.87 -2.58 -9.27
C ASP A 50 10.78 -1.58 -8.87
N PHE A 51 10.99 -0.30 -9.15
CA PHE A 51 10.03 0.73 -8.75
C PHE A 51 8.67 0.56 -9.43
N ASP A 52 8.63 0.17 -10.70
CA ASP A 52 7.38 0.00 -11.45
C ASP A 52 6.51 -1.12 -10.87
N SER A 53 7.13 -2.22 -10.44
CA SER A 53 6.48 -3.33 -9.76
C SER A 53 6.01 -2.92 -8.38
N PHE A 54 6.81 -2.12 -7.66
CA PHE A 54 6.39 -1.55 -6.38
C PHE A 54 5.17 -0.63 -6.55
N HIS A 55 5.19 0.27 -7.55
CA HIS A 55 4.07 1.14 -7.90
C HIS A 55 2.82 0.33 -8.24
N GLU A 56 2.96 -0.75 -9.00
CA GLU A 56 1.84 -1.65 -9.31
C GLU A 56 1.25 -2.34 -8.08
N ILE A 57 2.09 -2.74 -7.11
CA ILE A 57 1.63 -3.31 -5.84
C ILE A 57 0.85 -2.26 -5.05
N VAL A 58 1.40 -1.05 -4.90
CA VAL A 58 0.76 0.06 -4.17
C VAL A 58 -0.60 0.41 -4.80
N ASN A 59 -0.66 0.50 -6.12
CA ASN A 59 -1.88 0.74 -6.89
C ASN A 59 -3.02 -0.28 -6.63
N ARG A 60 -2.68 -1.50 -6.21
CA ARG A 60 -3.63 -2.57 -5.89
C ARG A 60 -3.97 -2.64 -4.41
N LEU A 61 -3.04 -2.25 -3.53
CA LEU A 61 -3.23 -2.30 -2.08
C LEU A 61 -3.93 -1.06 -1.54
N LEU A 62 -3.67 0.14 -2.09
CA LEU A 62 -4.30 1.38 -1.63
C LEU A 62 -5.84 1.32 -1.56
N PRO A 63 -6.55 0.76 -2.57
CA PRO A 63 -8.01 0.65 -2.53
C PRO A 63 -8.55 -0.26 -1.41
N LEU A 64 -7.69 -1.05 -0.78
CA LEU A 64 -8.06 -1.95 0.31
C LEU A 64 -7.85 -1.35 1.68
N ILE A 65 -7.16 -0.20 1.79
CA ILE A 65 -6.86 0.38 3.09
C ILE A 65 -8.14 0.84 3.77
N ASP A 66 -8.34 0.38 5.00
CA ASP A 66 -9.52 0.68 5.79
C ASP A 66 -9.17 0.87 7.27
N VAL A 67 -9.94 1.71 7.95
CA VAL A 67 -9.84 2.00 9.38
C VAL A 67 -11.23 1.83 9.98
N GLY A 68 -11.35 0.89 10.92
CA GLY A 68 -12.63 0.54 11.52
C GLY A 68 -12.57 0.41 13.03
N GLU A 69 -13.73 0.57 13.67
CA GLU A 69 -13.92 0.32 15.10
C GLU A 69 -14.80 -0.91 15.29
N SER A 70 -14.42 -1.78 16.22
CA SER A 70 -15.29 -2.87 16.66
C SER A 70 -16.48 -2.30 17.42
N PRO A 71 -17.73 -2.52 16.95
CA PRO A 71 -18.92 -1.99 17.62
C PRO A 71 -19.10 -2.58 19.03
N LEU A 72 -18.57 -3.80 19.27
CA LEU A 72 -18.68 -4.52 20.54
C LEU A 72 -17.59 -4.13 21.53
N THR A 73 -16.34 -4.00 21.08
CA THR A 73 -15.18 -3.85 21.97
C THR A 73 -14.58 -2.46 21.98
N LYS A 74 -15.01 -1.57 21.07
CA LYS A 74 -14.45 -0.22 20.88
C LYS A 74 -12.98 -0.18 20.50
N LYS A 75 -12.37 -1.33 20.20
CA LYS A 75 -11.02 -1.44 19.66
C LYS A 75 -10.99 -0.91 18.23
N ARG A 76 -9.95 -0.15 17.91
CA ARG A 76 -9.72 0.40 16.57
C ARG A 76 -8.73 -0.47 15.82
N PHE A 77 -8.94 -0.57 14.52
CA PHE A 77 -8.11 -1.37 13.62
C PHE A 77 -7.78 -0.57 12.37
N LYS A 78 -6.60 -0.83 11.81
CA LYS A 78 -6.23 -0.44 10.46
C LYS A 78 -5.74 -1.66 9.69
N GLY A 79 -5.99 -1.72 8.38
CA GLY A 79 -5.56 -2.85 7.57
C GLY A 79 -6.12 -2.84 6.17
N PHE A 80 -6.11 -4.02 5.54
CA PHE A 80 -6.69 -4.24 4.23
C PHE A 80 -8.05 -4.93 4.37
N SER A 81 -9.08 -4.39 3.73
CA SER A 81 -10.43 -4.93 3.66
C SER A 81 -10.93 -4.97 2.21
N LYS A 82 -11.98 -5.75 1.96
CA LYS A 82 -12.71 -5.79 0.69
C LYS A 82 -14.21 -5.76 0.96
N ILE A 83 -14.99 -5.35 -0.04
CA ILE A 83 -16.44 -5.52 -0.01
C ILE A 83 -16.80 -6.89 -0.61
N GLU A 84 -17.54 -7.68 0.16
CA GLU A 84 -18.06 -8.99 -0.24
C GLU A 84 -19.56 -9.02 0.12
N ASP A 85 -20.42 -9.22 -0.89
CA ASP A 85 -21.89 -9.21 -0.73
C ASP A 85 -22.46 -7.95 -0.03
N GLY A 86 -21.83 -6.80 -0.27
CA GLY A 86 -22.22 -5.52 0.34
C GLY A 86 -21.73 -5.32 1.78
N MET A 87 -20.96 -6.26 2.33
CA MET A 87 -20.36 -6.17 3.65
C MET A 87 -18.84 -6.02 3.57
N GLY A 88 -18.27 -5.17 4.44
CA GLY A 88 -16.82 -5.05 4.58
C GLY A 88 -16.23 -6.27 5.30
N CYS A 89 -15.26 -6.93 4.68
CA CYS A 89 -14.56 -8.09 5.21
C CYS A 89 -13.06 -7.79 5.32
N TRP A 90 -12.50 -7.95 6.53
CA TRP A 90 -11.07 -7.78 6.77
C TRP A 90 -10.26 -8.91 6.14
N ILE A 91 -9.23 -8.55 5.38
CA ILE A 91 -8.23 -9.48 4.85
C ILE A 91 -7.10 -9.65 5.87
N VAL A 92 -6.54 -8.52 6.34
CA VAL A 92 -5.53 -8.47 7.40
C VAL A 92 -5.62 -7.11 8.09
N ARG A 93 -5.44 -7.06 9.41
CA ARG A 93 -5.52 -5.83 10.19
C ARG A 93 -4.66 -5.91 11.45
N THR A 94 -4.31 -4.75 12.00
CA THR A 94 -3.70 -4.60 13.31
C THR A 94 -4.57 -3.70 14.20
N GLU A 95 -4.56 -3.96 15.50
CA GLU A 95 -5.11 -3.05 16.51
C GLU A 95 -4.23 -1.79 16.59
N ILE A 96 -4.84 -0.63 16.83
CA ILE A 96 -4.18 0.68 16.98
C ILE A 96 -4.73 1.47 18.17
#